data_AF-A0A7Y5KXV0-F1
#
_entry.id   AF-A0A7Y5KXV0-F1
#
_cell.length_a   1.000
_cell.length_b   1.000
_cell.length_c   1.000
_cell.angle_alpha   90.00
_cell.angle_beta   90.00
_cell.angle_gamma   90.00
#
_symmetry.space_group_name_H-M   'P 1'
#
loop_
_entity.id
_entity.type
_entity.pdbx_description
1 polymer ?
#
loop_
_entity_poly.entity_id
_entity_poly.type
_entity_poly.pdbx_seq_one_letter_code
_entity_poly.pdbx_strand_id
1 'polypeptide(L)'
;MKKLAAALLVALIGCDSSLDPGAGGSSSASTGGLGGASSASESSSASSSSGTGGAPEDKPCPGWDGWAAWDDWAASYPFCYATDPQAVVEPIEWEPCDPLSGMSTGCRQMKVTWPYNFSPFAVVASGFEEEDGTVLLSFTRVNSSNEGERFIMPIVAEADGPVRAALLDPRSNVSEYAWMGSTMSRGVGAGRALFELTDFDIEGELPDALVGFELGVPRPFVEHGFSDGIGHGFGTSSDIWGTWDSNRILIARWGEEPIEVWGPAQSGYQQTRFVPFGEFGTWHDGDEFHANVMAWTPERGAYPFIHFGNDETHGAEALGTDGTDLVWIQSEGRLPDGTYAERSIVTSPFTTDPDALEPRRLRSYPSSYAGILPFTVGCGYASYSYEPGKVLLIRIEDGAWWELPSSGCTGPDFTGDYCFESPYAITCDELFLKGGFVMNIARVEISSLGEPNPPD
;
A
#
# COMPACT_ATOMS: atom_id res chain seq x y z
N MET A 1 -42.53 8.50 9.71
CA MET A 1 -41.16 8.86 9.28
C MET A 1 -40.21 8.57 10.43
N LYS A 2 -39.64 7.36 10.47
CA LYS A 2 -38.56 6.99 11.39
C LYS A 2 -37.31 6.85 10.53
N LYS A 3 -36.31 7.70 10.74
CA LYS A 3 -34.97 7.54 10.15
C LYS A 3 -34.28 6.42 10.93
N LEU A 4 -34.00 5.30 10.29
CA LEU A 4 -33.03 4.33 10.80
C LEU A 4 -31.65 4.84 10.39
N ALA A 5 -30.80 5.12 11.37
CA ALA A 5 -29.37 5.25 11.16
C ALA A 5 -28.82 3.83 10.95
N ALA A 6 -28.25 3.57 9.77
CA ALA A 6 -27.48 2.37 9.52
C ALA A 6 -26.05 2.63 10.04
N ALA A 7 -25.68 1.96 11.12
CA ALA A 7 -24.29 1.86 11.54
C ALA A 7 -23.59 0.89 10.59
N LEU A 8 -22.63 1.39 9.82
CA LEU A 8 -21.78 0.59 8.95
C LEU A 8 -20.64 0.00 9.79
N LEU A 9 -20.54 -1.33 9.79
CA LEU A 9 -19.45 -2.06 10.43
C LEU A 9 -18.24 -1.99 9.48
N VAL A 10 -17.35 -1.03 9.70
CA VAL A 10 -15.97 -1.10 9.20
C VAL A 10 -15.29 -2.22 9.99
N ALA A 11 -14.62 -3.15 9.31
CA ALA A 11 -13.77 -4.15 9.96
C ALA A 11 -12.56 -3.44 10.59
N LEU A 12 -12.79 -2.83 11.75
CA LEU A 12 -11.76 -2.37 12.67
C LEU A 12 -11.17 -3.60 13.33
N ILE A 13 -9.87 -3.82 13.15
CA ILE A 13 -9.08 -4.67 14.04
C ILE A 13 -9.04 -3.92 15.39
N GLY A 14 -9.98 -4.24 16.26
CA GLY A 14 -10.12 -3.62 17.57
C GLY A 14 -9.18 -4.27 18.58
N CYS A 15 -8.14 -3.57 19.00
CA CYS A 15 -7.45 -3.85 20.25
C CYS A 15 -8.24 -3.22 21.41
N ASP A 16 -8.76 -4.08 22.29
CA ASP A 16 -9.45 -3.71 23.51
C ASP A 16 -8.50 -2.97 24.46
N SER A 17 -8.80 -1.73 24.84
CA SER A 17 -8.06 -1.00 25.87
C SER A 17 -9.03 -0.28 26.81
N SER A 18 -9.41 -1.01 27.85
CA SER A 18 -9.96 -0.40 29.07
C SER A 18 -8.83 0.28 29.84
N LEU A 19 -8.82 1.61 29.85
CA LEU A 19 -8.02 2.40 30.79
C LEU A 19 -8.91 3.39 31.53
N ASP A 20 -9.00 3.18 32.84
CA ASP A 20 -9.65 4.08 33.81
C ASP A 20 -8.98 5.47 33.83
N PRO A 21 -9.75 6.56 34.01
CA PRO A 21 -9.19 7.90 34.14
C PRO A 21 -8.67 8.15 35.57
N GLY A 22 -7.34 8.08 35.74
CA GLY A 22 -6.64 8.52 36.93
C GLY A 22 -6.27 10.01 36.87
N ALA A 23 -6.84 10.80 37.78
CA ALA A 23 -6.67 12.23 37.88
C ALA A 23 -5.27 12.71 38.32
N GLY A 24 -4.80 13.79 37.70
CA GLY A 24 -4.16 14.92 38.39
C GLY A 24 -2.63 14.89 38.56
N GLY A 25 -1.94 15.88 37.96
CA GLY A 25 -0.56 16.20 38.29
C GLY A 25 0.03 17.34 37.47
N SER A 26 -0.08 18.57 37.97
CA SER A 26 0.57 19.77 37.42
C SER A 26 2.04 19.83 37.85
N SER A 27 2.97 20.13 36.94
CA SER A 27 4.28 20.78 37.22
C SER A 27 4.98 21.07 35.89
N SER A 28 5.02 22.32 35.45
CA SER A 28 6.05 23.35 35.71
C SER A 28 7.33 23.19 34.87
N ALA A 29 7.56 24.21 34.04
CA ALA A 29 8.71 24.43 33.21
C ALA A 29 10.05 24.37 33.97
N SER A 30 11.08 23.84 33.30
CA SER A 30 12.47 24.18 33.63
C SER A 30 13.29 24.31 32.35
N THR A 31 14.13 25.34 32.36
CA THR A 31 15.04 25.79 31.32
C THR A 31 16.45 25.34 31.69
N GLY A 32 17.29 25.04 30.69
CA GLY A 32 18.73 24.78 30.81
C GLY A 32 19.09 23.34 30.44
N GLY A 33 20.18 23.03 29.75
CA GLY A 33 21.34 23.81 29.34
C GLY A 33 22.32 22.85 28.64
N LEU A 34 23.24 23.44 27.88
CA LEU A 34 24.28 22.80 27.06
C LEU A 34 25.15 21.78 27.83
N GLY A 35 25.58 20.72 27.13
CA GLY A 35 26.69 19.86 27.57
C GLY A 35 26.82 18.62 26.70
N GLY A 36 27.85 18.56 25.86
CA GLY A 36 28.10 17.45 24.94
C GLY A 36 28.81 16.25 25.55
N ALA A 37 28.88 15.16 24.79
CA ALA A 37 30.07 14.33 24.59
C ALA A 37 29.74 13.17 23.65
N SER A 38 30.70 12.87 22.80
CA SER A 38 30.75 11.78 21.83
C SER A 38 30.79 10.40 22.48
N SER A 39 30.13 9.42 21.87
CA SER A 39 30.57 8.03 21.88
C SER A 39 29.95 7.30 20.69
N ALA A 40 30.83 6.85 19.79
CA ALA A 40 30.52 5.88 18.76
C ALA A 40 30.20 4.53 19.42
N SER A 41 29.14 3.88 18.97
CA SER A 41 28.79 2.47 19.24
C SER A 41 28.65 1.81 17.87
N GLU A 42 29.66 1.07 17.44
CA GLU A 42 29.71 -0.39 17.50
C GLU A 42 28.61 -1.02 16.64
N SER A 43 29.01 -1.36 15.41
CA SER A 43 28.31 -2.21 14.47
C SER A 43 27.91 -3.54 15.14
N SER A 44 26.61 -3.75 15.29
CA SER A 44 26.02 -5.03 15.65
C SER A 44 26.14 -5.99 14.48
N SER A 45 27.23 -6.74 14.44
CA SER A 45 27.31 -7.97 13.67
C SER A 45 26.28 -8.95 14.22
N ALA A 46 25.26 -9.28 13.42
CA ALA A 46 24.30 -10.33 13.71
C ALA A 46 25.06 -11.63 14.06
N SER A 47 25.03 -12.00 15.33
CA SER A 47 25.60 -13.24 15.83
C SER A 47 24.69 -14.39 15.38
N SER A 48 25.13 -15.12 14.37
CA SER A 48 24.51 -16.37 13.92
C SER A 48 24.54 -17.40 15.06
N SER A 49 23.45 -17.52 15.81
CA SER A 49 23.29 -18.59 16.79
C SER A 49 22.99 -19.88 16.03
N SER A 50 24.02 -20.71 15.86
CA SER A 50 23.92 -22.04 15.24
C SER A 50 23.27 -23.02 16.22
N GLY A 51 21.96 -22.92 16.38
CA GLY A 51 21.16 -23.96 17.04
C GLY A 51 21.00 -25.15 16.11
N THR A 52 21.55 -26.30 16.47
CA THR A 52 21.37 -27.60 15.77
C THR A 52 19.97 -28.17 15.99
N GLY A 53 18.93 -27.41 15.66
CA GLY A 53 17.62 -27.95 15.35
C GLY A 53 17.71 -28.51 13.93
N GLY A 54 17.60 -29.83 13.78
CA GLY A 54 17.62 -30.44 12.45
C GLY A 54 16.50 -29.83 11.61
N ALA A 55 16.86 -29.16 10.52
CA ALA A 55 15.89 -28.70 9.54
C ALA A 55 15.02 -29.89 9.12
N PRO A 56 13.68 -29.73 9.02
CA PRO A 56 12.83 -30.78 8.50
C PRO A 56 13.39 -31.24 7.14
N GLU A 57 13.51 -32.56 6.96
CA GLU A 57 14.10 -33.18 5.76
C GLU A 57 13.22 -32.97 4.50
N ASP A 58 12.03 -32.40 4.69
CA ASP A 58 11.16 -31.92 3.63
C ASP A 58 11.71 -30.61 3.08
N LYS A 59 12.50 -30.71 2.01
CA LYS A 59 12.83 -29.56 1.16
C LYS A 59 11.51 -28.88 0.80
N PRO A 60 11.34 -27.56 0.99
CA PRO A 60 10.05 -26.90 0.81
C PRO A 60 9.54 -26.94 -0.62
N CYS A 61 10.36 -27.29 -1.61
CA CYS A 61 9.95 -27.31 -3.02
C CYS A 61 9.94 -28.71 -3.65
N PRO A 62 9.42 -29.79 -3.02
CA PRO A 62 9.47 -31.10 -3.64
C PRO A 62 8.40 -31.20 -4.72
N GLY A 63 8.79 -31.35 -5.98
CA GLY A 63 7.87 -31.59 -7.11
C GLY A 63 7.55 -30.39 -7.99
N TRP A 64 8.11 -29.21 -7.69
CA TRP A 64 7.91 -28.00 -8.48
C TRP A 64 9.17 -27.68 -9.31
N ASP A 65 9.22 -28.18 -10.54
CA ASP A 65 10.33 -27.91 -11.46
C ASP A 65 10.52 -26.40 -11.68
N GLY A 66 11.76 -25.93 -11.62
CA GLY A 66 12.14 -24.51 -11.78
C GLY A 66 12.07 -23.64 -10.52
N TRP A 67 11.67 -24.23 -9.39
CA TRP A 67 11.68 -23.58 -8.07
C TRP A 67 12.89 -24.00 -7.24
N ALA A 68 13.46 -23.06 -6.48
CA ALA A 68 14.53 -23.31 -5.53
C ALA A 68 14.11 -22.92 -4.12
N ALA A 69 14.55 -23.68 -3.12
CA ALA A 69 14.33 -23.35 -1.72
C ALA A 69 15.21 -22.17 -1.31
N TRP A 70 14.67 -21.29 -0.47
CA TRP A 70 15.39 -20.21 0.19
C TRP A 70 15.15 -20.26 1.69
N ASP A 71 16.24 -20.35 2.43
CA ASP A 71 16.29 -20.55 3.88
C ASP A 71 17.22 -19.52 4.57
N ASP A 72 17.69 -18.51 3.83
CA ASP A 72 18.65 -17.51 4.33
C ASP A 72 18.05 -16.62 5.44
N TRP A 73 16.75 -16.32 5.39
CA TRP A 73 16.05 -15.51 6.41
C TRP A 73 15.81 -16.28 7.70
N ALA A 74 15.11 -17.40 7.59
CA ALA A 74 14.73 -18.24 8.71
C ALA A 74 14.83 -19.71 8.29
N ALA A 75 15.88 -20.40 8.74
CA ALA A 75 16.14 -21.80 8.36
C ALA A 75 15.00 -22.77 8.72
N SER A 76 14.18 -22.43 9.72
CA SER A 76 13.00 -23.20 10.12
C SER A 76 11.76 -22.92 9.27
N TYR A 77 11.78 -21.89 8.42
CA TYR A 77 10.64 -21.43 7.62
C TYR A 77 11.06 -21.10 6.19
N PRO A 78 11.60 -22.08 5.46
CA PRO A 78 12.04 -21.82 4.10
C PRO A 78 10.82 -21.73 3.16
N PHE A 79 10.94 -20.90 2.14
CA PHE A 79 9.97 -20.84 1.04
C PHE A 79 10.68 -21.11 -0.29
N CYS A 80 9.91 -21.16 -1.36
CA CYS A 80 10.41 -21.39 -2.71
C CYS A 80 10.42 -20.07 -3.50
N TYR A 81 11.42 -19.89 -4.35
CA TYR A 81 11.46 -18.80 -5.32
C TYR A 81 11.68 -19.38 -6.72
N ALA A 82 11.11 -18.71 -7.72
CA ALA A 82 11.29 -19.12 -9.10
C ALA A 82 12.68 -18.72 -9.60
N THR A 83 13.47 -19.70 -10.04
CA THR A 83 14.81 -19.43 -10.61
C THR A 83 14.75 -18.88 -12.03
N ASP A 84 13.65 -19.15 -12.73
CA ASP A 84 13.25 -18.55 -13.99
C ASP A 84 11.72 -18.31 -13.94
N PRO A 85 11.27 -17.15 -13.43
CA PRO A 85 9.85 -16.87 -13.23
C PRO A 85 9.00 -17.04 -14.49
N GLN A 86 9.54 -16.74 -15.67
CA GLN A 86 8.83 -16.84 -16.94
C GLN A 86 8.62 -18.29 -17.39
N ALA A 87 9.48 -19.21 -16.95
CA ALA A 87 9.36 -20.63 -17.28
C ALA A 87 8.36 -21.38 -16.39
N VAL A 88 8.09 -20.88 -15.19
CA VAL A 88 7.26 -21.57 -14.18
C VAL A 88 5.94 -20.87 -13.86
N VAL A 89 5.82 -19.58 -14.15
CA VAL A 89 4.59 -18.80 -13.95
C VAL A 89 4.14 -18.24 -15.29
N GLU A 90 2.90 -18.57 -15.67
CA GLU A 90 2.28 -18.00 -16.87
C GLU A 90 2.12 -16.47 -16.76
N PRO A 91 2.42 -15.72 -17.83
CA PRO A 91 2.16 -14.28 -17.92
C PRO A 91 0.70 -13.92 -17.66
N ILE A 92 0.46 -12.63 -17.42
CA ILE A 92 -0.89 -12.09 -17.28
C ILE A 92 -1.60 -12.20 -18.63
N GLU A 93 -2.76 -12.84 -18.63
CA GLU A 93 -3.71 -12.81 -19.75
C GLU A 93 -4.87 -11.89 -19.39
N TRP A 94 -5.41 -11.21 -20.41
CA TRP A 94 -6.56 -10.32 -20.25
C TRP A 94 -7.74 -10.84 -21.04
N GLU A 95 -8.93 -10.68 -20.48
CA GLU A 95 -10.20 -10.94 -21.15
C GLU A 95 -11.13 -9.72 -21.01
N PRO A 96 -12.16 -9.57 -21.85
CA PRO A 96 -13.16 -8.52 -21.64
C PRO A 96 -13.74 -8.61 -20.22
N CYS A 97 -13.97 -7.46 -19.58
CA CYS A 97 -14.65 -7.43 -18.29
C CYS A 97 -16.04 -8.07 -18.37
N ASP A 98 -16.53 -8.58 -17.24
CA ASP A 98 -17.91 -9.05 -17.12
C ASP A 98 -18.89 -7.94 -17.58
N PRO A 99 -19.94 -8.24 -18.36
CA PRO A 99 -20.97 -7.26 -18.73
C PRO A 99 -21.59 -6.50 -17.54
N LEU A 100 -21.58 -7.07 -16.33
CA LEU A 100 -22.03 -6.43 -15.10
C LEU A 100 -21.14 -5.25 -14.66
N SER A 101 -19.94 -5.11 -15.23
CA SER A 101 -19.10 -3.92 -15.03
C SER A 101 -19.76 -2.64 -15.53
N GLY A 102 -20.82 -2.73 -16.34
CA GLY A 102 -21.48 -1.56 -16.94
C GLY A 102 -20.64 -0.89 -18.04
N MET A 103 -19.44 -1.38 -18.30
CA MET A 103 -18.57 -0.93 -19.38
C MET A 103 -18.90 -1.72 -20.66
N SER A 104 -19.27 -1.00 -21.73
CA SER A 104 -19.62 -1.64 -23.01
C SER A 104 -18.41 -1.97 -23.88
N THR A 105 -17.31 -1.24 -23.71
CA THR A 105 -16.03 -1.39 -24.44
C THR A 105 -14.87 -0.90 -23.57
N GLY A 106 -13.63 -1.21 -23.94
CA GLY A 106 -12.42 -0.68 -23.31
C GLY A 106 -12.15 -1.13 -21.87
N CYS A 107 -12.90 -2.11 -21.35
CA CYS A 107 -12.62 -2.74 -20.06
C CYS A 107 -12.09 -4.15 -20.28
N ARG A 108 -10.95 -4.45 -19.67
CA ARG A 108 -10.38 -5.80 -19.59
C ARG A 108 -10.12 -6.18 -18.14
N GLN A 109 -10.38 -7.43 -17.79
CA GLN A 109 -10.04 -8.00 -16.49
C GLN A 109 -8.95 -9.05 -16.66
N MET A 110 -8.14 -9.25 -15.63
CA MET A 110 -7.17 -10.34 -15.64
C MET A 110 -7.94 -11.65 -15.71
N LYS A 111 -7.57 -12.47 -16.69
CA LYS A 111 -8.20 -13.75 -16.95
C LYS A 111 -7.75 -14.75 -15.88
N VAL A 112 -8.72 -15.39 -15.25
CA VAL A 112 -8.46 -16.44 -14.26
C VAL A 112 -8.42 -17.79 -14.99
N THR A 113 -7.27 -18.14 -15.57
CA THR A 113 -7.08 -19.39 -16.34
C THR A 113 -6.79 -20.63 -15.50
N TRP A 114 -6.59 -20.48 -14.19
CA TRP A 114 -5.95 -21.52 -13.39
C TRP A 114 -6.95 -22.57 -12.85
N PRO A 115 -6.58 -23.86 -12.83
CA PRO A 115 -7.52 -24.98 -12.69
C PRO A 115 -8.06 -25.26 -11.27
N TYR A 116 -7.80 -24.40 -10.27
CA TYR A 116 -8.16 -24.67 -8.87
C TYR A 116 -9.32 -23.79 -8.39
N ASN A 117 -10.04 -24.21 -7.33
CA ASN A 117 -11.02 -23.35 -6.65
C ASN A 117 -10.28 -22.22 -5.93
N PHE A 118 -10.04 -21.12 -6.64
CA PHE A 118 -9.30 -19.96 -6.17
C PHE A 118 -10.23 -18.94 -5.50
N SER A 119 -9.72 -18.28 -4.45
CA SER A 119 -10.03 -16.86 -4.24
C SER A 119 -9.00 -16.11 -5.09
N PRO A 120 -9.36 -15.66 -6.31
CA PRO A 120 -8.41 -15.37 -7.37
C PRO A 120 -7.35 -14.32 -7.01
N PHE A 121 -7.62 -13.44 -6.04
CA PHE A 121 -6.65 -12.50 -5.49
C PHE A 121 -6.96 -12.30 -4.01
N ALA A 122 -6.14 -12.88 -3.13
CA ALA A 122 -6.30 -12.68 -1.70
C ALA A 122 -5.90 -11.25 -1.32
N VAL A 123 -6.92 -10.42 -1.08
CA VAL A 123 -6.97 -9.20 -0.24
C VAL A 123 -6.12 -8.00 -0.69
N VAL A 124 -4.96 -8.19 -1.31
CA VAL A 124 -4.07 -7.07 -1.62
C VAL A 124 -3.36 -7.28 -2.95
N ALA A 125 -3.62 -6.37 -3.88
CA ALA A 125 -2.88 -6.21 -5.12
C ALA A 125 -2.46 -4.75 -5.22
N SER A 126 -1.42 -4.50 -6.01
CA SER A 126 -0.92 -3.16 -6.28
C SER A 126 -0.33 -3.10 -7.68
N GLY A 127 -0.04 -1.89 -8.12
CA GLY A 127 0.61 -1.66 -9.38
C GLY A 127 1.27 -0.29 -9.42
N PHE A 128 2.15 -0.10 -10.38
CA PHE A 128 2.78 1.18 -10.67
C PHE A 128 3.28 1.19 -12.11
N GLU A 129 3.49 2.38 -12.65
CA GLU A 129 4.14 2.60 -13.95
C GLU A 129 5.64 2.86 -13.71
N GLU A 130 6.49 2.17 -14.46
CA GLU A 130 7.93 2.43 -14.52
C GLU A 130 8.23 3.66 -15.41
N GLU A 131 9.45 4.21 -15.32
CA GLU A 131 9.86 5.37 -16.14
C GLU A 131 9.72 5.16 -17.65
N ASP A 132 9.77 3.91 -18.12
CA ASP A 132 9.60 3.55 -19.53
C ASP A 132 8.14 3.33 -19.96
N GLY A 133 7.19 3.52 -19.04
CA GLY A 133 5.75 3.32 -19.26
C GLY A 133 5.28 1.87 -19.00
N THR A 134 6.18 0.96 -18.61
CA THR A 134 5.81 -0.41 -18.26
C THR A 134 5.00 -0.43 -16.98
N VAL A 135 3.82 -1.05 -17.00
CA VAL A 135 3.03 -1.24 -15.79
C VAL A 135 3.41 -2.56 -15.14
N LEU A 136 3.89 -2.50 -13.90
CA LEU A 136 4.12 -3.67 -13.05
C LEU A 136 2.92 -3.87 -12.13
N LEU A 137 2.47 -5.12 -12.02
CA LEU A 137 1.41 -5.56 -11.14
C LEU A 137 1.97 -6.55 -10.12
N SER A 138 1.69 -6.30 -8.84
CA SER A 138 1.97 -7.22 -7.74
C SER A 138 0.66 -7.81 -7.25
N PHE A 139 0.59 -9.13 -7.21
CA PHE A 139 -0.63 -9.85 -6.81
C PHE A 139 -0.30 -11.24 -6.30
N THR A 140 -1.23 -11.83 -5.55
CA THR A 140 -1.02 -13.13 -4.91
C THR A 140 -2.03 -14.14 -5.42
N ARG A 141 -1.54 -15.30 -5.88
CA ARG A 141 -2.36 -16.47 -6.19
C ARG A 141 -2.43 -17.38 -4.96
N VAL A 142 -3.62 -17.83 -4.59
CA VAL A 142 -3.82 -18.70 -3.41
C VAL A 142 -4.61 -19.96 -3.78
N ASN A 143 -3.99 -21.12 -3.71
CA ASN A 143 -4.70 -22.39 -3.76
C ASN A 143 -5.02 -22.86 -2.34
N SER A 144 -6.25 -22.58 -1.88
CA SER A 144 -6.77 -23.07 -0.59
C SER A 144 -7.61 -24.34 -0.71
N SER A 145 -7.72 -24.91 -1.92
CA SER A 145 -8.55 -26.08 -2.16
C SER A 145 -8.06 -27.30 -1.37
N ASN A 146 -8.99 -28.22 -1.07
CA ASN A 146 -8.65 -29.54 -0.53
C ASN A 146 -8.22 -30.52 -1.63
N GLU A 147 -8.26 -30.10 -2.90
CA GLU A 147 -7.99 -30.90 -4.07
C GLU A 147 -6.69 -30.40 -4.73
N GLY A 148 -5.55 -30.91 -4.24
CA GLY A 148 -4.22 -30.55 -4.73
C GLY A 148 -3.31 -30.02 -3.62
N GLU A 149 -2.14 -29.55 -4.01
CA GLU A 149 -1.20 -28.91 -3.09
C GLU A 149 -1.67 -27.49 -2.79
N ARG A 150 -1.82 -27.19 -1.50
CA ARG A 150 -2.14 -25.84 -1.05
C ARG A 150 -0.91 -24.95 -1.18
N PHE A 151 -1.10 -23.72 -1.65
CA PHE A 151 -0.01 -22.77 -1.75
C PHE A 151 -0.47 -21.32 -1.72
N ILE A 152 0.47 -20.46 -1.37
CA ILE A 152 0.41 -19.02 -1.65
C ILE A 152 1.56 -18.65 -2.58
N MET A 153 1.27 -17.90 -3.62
CA MET A 153 2.24 -17.51 -4.66
C MET A 153 2.13 -16.01 -4.94
N PRO A 154 2.90 -15.18 -4.21
CA PRO A 154 3.11 -13.78 -4.55
C PRO A 154 3.87 -13.64 -5.87
N ILE A 155 3.40 -12.75 -6.75
CA ILE A 155 3.88 -12.58 -8.12
C ILE A 155 4.07 -11.09 -8.40
N VAL A 156 5.14 -10.79 -9.13
CA VAL A 156 5.35 -9.49 -9.79
C VAL A 156 5.46 -9.75 -11.27
N ALA A 157 4.62 -9.12 -12.07
CA ALA A 157 4.62 -9.28 -13.52
C ALA A 157 4.32 -7.96 -14.22
N GLU A 158 4.84 -7.81 -15.43
CA GLU A 158 4.37 -6.76 -16.33
C GLU A 158 2.92 -7.02 -16.74
N ALA A 159 2.11 -5.96 -16.81
CA ALA A 159 0.72 -6.05 -17.23
C ALA A 159 0.55 -6.75 -18.59
N ASP A 160 1.43 -6.48 -19.55
CA ASP A 160 1.42 -7.06 -20.91
C ASP A 160 2.72 -7.79 -21.26
N GLY A 161 3.41 -8.33 -20.25
CA GLY A 161 4.76 -8.84 -20.44
C GLY A 161 5.12 -9.99 -19.51
N PRO A 162 6.42 -10.24 -19.31
CA PRO A 162 6.88 -11.36 -18.51
C PRO A 162 6.57 -11.23 -17.02
N VAL A 163 6.54 -12.40 -16.37
CA VAL A 163 6.68 -12.50 -14.92
C VAL A 163 8.12 -12.15 -14.53
N ARG A 164 8.26 -11.23 -13.57
CA ARG A 164 9.53 -10.67 -13.11
C ARG A 164 10.06 -11.37 -11.87
N ALA A 165 9.17 -11.72 -10.94
CA ALA A 165 9.48 -12.46 -9.73
C ALA A 165 8.28 -13.30 -9.30
N ALA A 166 8.54 -14.45 -8.69
CA ALA A 166 7.51 -15.26 -8.08
C ALA A 166 8.07 -16.01 -6.86
N LEU A 167 7.28 -15.99 -5.80
CA LEU A 167 7.49 -16.75 -4.58
C LEU A 167 6.45 -17.85 -4.48
N LEU A 168 6.77 -18.94 -3.78
CA LEU A 168 5.87 -20.04 -3.53
C LEU A 168 6.04 -20.50 -2.09
N ASP A 169 4.96 -20.45 -1.34
CA ASP A 169 4.84 -21.05 -0.02
C ASP A 169 3.88 -22.25 -0.09
N PRO A 170 4.40 -23.49 -0.10
CA PRO A 170 3.61 -24.71 -0.24
C PRO A 170 3.19 -25.33 1.11
N ARG A 171 3.31 -24.61 2.23
CA ARG A 171 2.96 -25.15 3.56
C ARG A 171 1.47 -25.52 3.63
N SER A 172 1.15 -26.66 4.24
CA SER A 172 -0.26 -27.15 4.32
C SER A 172 -1.15 -26.33 5.26
N ASN A 173 -0.54 -25.72 6.26
CA ASN A 173 -1.13 -24.76 7.20
C ASN A 173 -0.57 -23.37 6.91
N VAL A 174 -0.71 -22.88 5.67
CA VAL A 174 -0.61 -21.44 5.49
C VAL A 174 -1.70 -20.84 6.35
N SER A 175 -1.35 -20.12 7.42
CA SER A 175 -2.30 -19.10 7.85
C SER A 175 -2.45 -18.23 6.61
N GLU A 176 -3.65 -18.19 6.02
CA GLU A 176 -3.90 -17.39 4.80
C GLU A 176 -3.36 -15.95 4.99
N TYR A 177 -3.28 -15.54 6.25
CA TYR A 177 -2.73 -14.30 6.78
C TYR A 177 -1.21 -14.09 6.62
N ALA A 178 -0.34 -15.10 6.70
CA ALA A 178 1.13 -14.91 6.69
C ALA A 178 1.67 -14.15 5.45
N TRP A 179 0.91 -14.17 4.36
CA TRP A 179 1.20 -13.43 3.13
C TRP A 179 0.12 -12.40 2.79
N MET A 180 -0.92 -12.22 3.61
CA MET A 180 -1.94 -11.20 3.37
C MET A 180 -1.38 -9.77 3.45
N GLY A 181 -0.26 -9.55 4.13
CA GLY A 181 0.46 -8.27 4.12
C GLY A 181 1.46 -8.11 2.96
N SER A 182 1.73 -9.17 2.19
CA SER A 182 2.81 -9.21 1.20
C SER A 182 2.48 -8.41 -0.06
N THR A 183 2.42 -7.09 0.07
CA THR A 183 2.29 -6.18 -1.07
C THR A 183 3.45 -5.26 -1.23
N MET A 184 3.93 -5.22 -2.47
CA MET A 184 4.71 -4.12 -2.98
C MET A 184 3.91 -2.83 -2.85
N SER A 185 4.33 -1.93 -1.99
CA SER A 185 3.91 -0.54 -2.03
C SER A 185 4.82 0.18 -3.02
N ARG A 186 4.25 0.60 -4.16
CA ARG A 186 4.74 1.53 -5.22
C ARG A 186 6.22 1.47 -5.66
N GLY A 187 6.41 1.64 -6.97
CA GLY A 187 7.62 2.25 -7.52
C GLY A 187 8.90 1.49 -7.29
N VAL A 188 9.00 0.20 -7.60
CA VAL A 188 10.32 -0.43 -7.60
C VAL A 188 10.99 -0.27 -8.97
N GLY A 189 11.22 1.00 -9.32
CA GLY A 189 12.11 1.39 -10.42
C GLY A 189 13.54 0.93 -10.14
N ALA A 190 14.30 0.69 -11.20
CA ALA A 190 15.62 0.03 -11.20
C ALA A 190 15.59 -1.50 -10.98
N GLY A 191 14.45 -2.14 -11.23
CA GLY A 191 14.39 -3.60 -11.31
C GLY A 191 14.59 -4.25 -9.95
N ARG A 192 13.71 -3.95 -8.99
CA ARG A 192 13.60 -4.73 -7.75
C ARG A 192 12.14 -5.09 -7.44
N ALA A 193 11.92 -5.91 -6.42
CA ALA A 193 10.62 -6.09 -5.79
C ALA A 193 10.81 -6.40 -4.30
N LEU A 194 9.88 -5.98 -3.44
CA LEU A 194 9.88 -6.36 -2.02
C LEU A 194 8.58 -7.06 -1.64
N PHE A 195 8.72 -8.11 -0.85
CA PHE A 195 7.62 -8.80 -0.21
C PHE A 195 7.78 -8.68 1.29
N GLU A 196 6.71 -8.29 1.97
CA GLU A 196 6.63 -8.36 3.41
C GLU A 196 6.25 -9.79 3.83
N LEU A 197 7.04 -10.38 4.71
CA LEU A 197 6.76 -11.62 5.40
C LEU A 197 6.35 -11.29 6.82
N THR A 198 5.09 -11.53 7.15
CA THR A 198 4.54 -11.24 8.47
C THR A 198 4.13 -12.55 9.13
N ASP A 199 4.52 -12.75 10.39
CA ASP A 199 3.93 -13.83 11.19
C ASP A 199 2.65 -13.35 11.87
N PHE A 200 1.51 -13.78 11.34
CA PHE A 200 0.22 -13.47 11.94
C PHE A 200 -0.17 -14.41 13.08
N ASP A 201 0.65 -15.41 13.41
CA ASP A 201 0.45 -16.14 14.65
C ASP A 201 0.76 -15.19 15.81
N ILE A 202 -0.28 -14.77 16.54
CA ILE A 202 -0.16 -13.87 17.71
C ILE A 202 0.73 -14.49 18.80
N GLU A 203 0.88 -15.83 18.78
CA GLU A 203 1.79 -16.58 19.65
C GLU A 203 3.12 -16.92 18.97
N GLY A 204 3.28 -16.56 17.70
CA GLY A 204 4.43 -16.83 16.85
C GLY A 204 5.70 -16.11 17.28
N GLU A 205 6.82 -16.82 17.20
CA GLU A 205 8.17 -16.31 17.53
C GLU A 205 8.92 -15.81 16.28
N LEU A 206 8.28 -15.76 15.10
CA LEU A 206 9.00 -15.40 13.88
C LEU A 206 9.25 -13.89 13.79
N PRO A 207 10.48 -13.49 13.43
CA PRO A 207 10.74 -12.10 13.11
C PRO A 207 10.11 -11.77 11.76
N ASP A 208 9.27 -10.74 11.68
CA ASP A 208 8.81 -10.23 10.37
C ASP A 208 10.03 -9.86 9.49
N ALA A 209 9.90 -9.91 8.18
CA ALA A 209 10.98 -9.48 7.29
C ALA A 209 10.52 -8.87 5.98
N LEU A 210 11.36 -7.98 5.47
CA LEU A 210 11.29 -7.47 4.11
C LEU A 210 12.23 -8.30 3.23
N VAL A 211 11.66 -9.05 2.28
CA VAL A 211 12.40 -9.88 1.34
C VAL A 211 12.42 -9.26 -0.03
N GLY A 212 13.61 -8.89 -0.48
CA GLY A 212 13.88 -8.23 -1.74
C GLY A 212 14.25 -9.19 -2.85
N PHE A 213 13.97 -8.74 -4.08
CA PHE A 213 14.39 -9.34 -5.34
C PHE A 213 15.03 -8.24 -6.17
N GLU A 214 16.12 -8.54 -6.86
CA GLU A 214 16.53 -7.73 -8.01
C GLU A 214 15.99 -8.41 -9.27
N LEU A 215 15.22 -7.69 -10.09
CA LEU A 215 14.63 -8.22 -11.31
C LEU A 215 15.76 -8.66 -12.26
N GLY A 216 15.73 -9.94 -12.63
CA GLY A 216 16.81 -10.59 -13.40
C GLY A 216 17.89 -11.26 -12.55
N VAL A 217 17.89 -11.06 -11.22
CA VAL A 217 18.63 -11.87 -10.26
C VAL A 217 17.65 -12.80 -9.58
N PRO A 218 17.75 -14.12 -9.80
CA PRO A 218 16.71 -15.02 -9.33
C PRO A 218 16.66 -15.17 -7.80
N ARG A 219 17.75 -14.88 -7.09
CA ARG A 219 17.85 -15.15 -5.64
C ARG A 219 17.30 -13.99 -4.81
N PRO A 220 16.38 -14.25 -3.85
CA PRO A 220 15.96 -13.25 -2.88
C PRO A 220 17.08 -12.83 -1.93
N PHE A 221 16.90 -11.68 -1.28
CA PHE A 221 17.71 -11.21 -0.16
C PHE A 221 16.82 -10.68 0.97
N VAL A 222 17.32 -10.66 2.20
CA VAL A 222 16.65 -9.98 3.33
C VAL A 222 17.12 -8.53 3.32
N GLU A 223 16.20 -7.59 3.14
CA GLU A 223 16.50 -6.16 3.27
C GLU A 223 16.50 -5.76 4.75
N HIS A 224 15.47 -6.17 5.50
CA HIS A 224 15.34 -5.86 6.91
C HIS A 224 14.59 -6.96 7.66
N GLY A 225 14.93 -7.20 8.92
CA GLY A 225 14.22 -8.10 9.81
C GLY A 225 13.77 -7.36 11.07
N PHE A 226 12.54 -7.57 11.48
CA PHE A 226 11.97 -6.94 12.67
C PHE A 226 12.08 -7.88 13.87
N SER A 227 12.64 -7.37 14.96
CA SER A 227 12.74 -8.13 16.21
C SER A 227 11.54 -7.93 17.14
N ASP A 228 10.68 -6.95 16.84
CA ASP A 228 9.63 -6.45 17.72
C ASP A 228 8.25 -6.51 17.09
N GLY A 229 7.68 -7.72 17.07
CA GLY A 229 6.24 -7.98 17.05
C GLY A 229 5.45 -7.54 15.80
N ILE A 230 4.23 -8.08 15.74
CA ILE A 230 3.30 -8.06 14.60
C ILE A 230 2.80 -6.64 14.27
N GLY A 231 2.59 -6.39 12.98
CA GLY A 231 1.68 -5.34 12.51
C GLY A 231 2.34 -4.09 11.95
N HIS A 232 3.58 -4.22 11.49
CA HIS A 232 4.21 -3.19 10.67
C HIS A 232 3.45 -3.13 9.34
N GLY A 233 3.11 -1.93 8.88
CA GLY A 233 2.90 -1.70 7.47
C GLY A 233 4.19 -1.24 6.83
N PHE A 234 4.29 -1.37 5.51
CA PHE A 234 5.51 -1.06 4.80
C PHE A 234 5.28 -0.42 3.42
N GLY A 235 6.23 0.45 3.04
CA GLY A 235 6.20 1.32 1.87
C GLY A 235 7.54 1.29 1.12
N THR A 236 7.52 1.23 -0.22
CA THR A 236 8.74 1.35 -1.04
C THR A 236 8.60 2.30 -2.20
N SER A 237 9.75 2.69 -2.72
CA SER A 237 9.95 3.32 -4.01
C SER A 237 11.31 2.90 -4.57
N SER A 238 11.75 3.55 -5.64
CA SER A 238 13.00 3.24 -6.33
C SER A 238 14.20 3.50 -5.45
N ASP A 239 14.09 4.51 -4.58
CA ASP A 239 15.23 5.06 -3.84
C ASP A 239 15.16 4.80 -2.35
N ILE A 240 13.95 4.72 -1.80
CA ILE A 240 13.74 4.59 -0.35
C ILE A 240 12.68 3.54 -0.04
N TRP A 241 12.81 2.96 1.14
CA TRP A 241 11.79 2.15 1.78
C TRP A 241 11.54 2.66 3.20
N GLY A 242 10.40 2.28 3.75
CA GLY A 242 10.09 2.57 5.13
C GLY A 242 9.01 1.67 5.68
N THR A 243 8.96 1.60 7.00
CA THR A 243 7.98 0.82 7.75
C THR A 243 7.25 1.75 8.70
N TRP A 244 6.04 1.38 9.06
CA TRP A 244 5.27 2.10 10.06
C TRP A 244 4.51 1.10 10.93
N ASP A 245 4.33 1.44 12.19
CA ASP A 245 3.39 0.78 13.07
C ASP A 245 2.59 1.84 13.84
N SER A 246 1.80 1.45 14.83
CA SER A 246 1.06 2.43 15.65
C SER A 246 1.93 3.33 16.53
N ASN A 247 3.24 3.11 16.57
CA ASN A 247 4.20 3.75 17.47
C ASN A 247 5.33 4.49 16.74
N ARG A 248 5.79 4.03 15.57
CA ARG A 248 6.96 4.58 14.88
C ARG A 248 6.88 4.50 13.36
N ILE A 249 7.68 5.33 12.69
CA ILE A 249 8.02 5.21 11.28
C ILE A 249 9.53 5.11 11.14
N LEU A 250 9.99 4.08 10.44
CA LEU A 250 11.37 3.88 10.06
C LEU A 250 11.51 4.14 8.56
N ILE A 251 12.57 4.84 8.14
CA ILE A 251 12.86 5.08 6.72
C ILE A 251 14.34 4.82 6.45
N ALA A 252 14.66 4.20 5.32
CA ALA A 252 16.02 4.05 4.83
C ALA A 252 16.10 4.26 3.31
N ARG A 253 17.27 4.68 2.83
CA ARG A 253 17.67 4.36 1.45
C ARG A 253 18.05 2.88 1.37
N TRP A 254 17.94 2.31 0.19
CA TRP A 254 18.36 0.92 -0.06
C TRP A 254 19.80 0.64 0.37
N GLY A 255 20.00 -0.39 1.19
CA GLY A 255 21.32 -0.77 1.71
C GLY A 255 21.88 0.15 2.80
N GLU A 256 21.10 1.13 3.27
CA GLU A 256 21.43 1.93 4.45
C GLU A 256 20.65 1.42 5.68
N GLU A 257 21.14 1.74 6.88
CA GLU A 257 20.41 1.44 8.12
C GLU A 257 19.19 2.37 8.26
N PRO A 258 18.01 1.86 8.65
CA PRO A 258 16.84 2.68 8.83
C PRO A 258 17.00 3.66 9.99
N ILE A 259 16.40 4.84 9.83
CA ILE A 259 16.29 5.86 10.86
C ILE A 259 14.84 6.02 11.31
N GLU A 260 14.64 6.22 12.62
CA GLU A 260 13.33 6.58 13.16
C GLU A 260 13.05 8.06 12.84
N VAL A 261 11.97 8.32 12.10
CA VAL A 261 11.55 9.67 11.71
C VAL A 261 10.29 10.13 12.42
N TRP A 262 9.53 9.18 12.99
CA TRP A 262 8.34 9.40 13.81
C TRP A 262 8.29 8.33 14.90
N GLY A 263 7.81 8.67 16.09
CA GLY A 263 7.90 7.80 17.27
C GLY A 263 6.95 8.17 18.42
N PRO A 264 6.94 7.41 19.53
CA PRO A 264 6.04 7.63 20.69
C PRO A 264 6.20 9.00 21.36
N ALA A 265 7.37 9.60 21.23
CA ALA A 265 7.61 10.97 21.73
C ALA A 265 6.82 12.03 20.96
N GLN A 266 6.34 11.67 19.76
CA GLN A 266 5.57 12.51 18.85
C GLN A 266 4.12 12.01 18.70
N SER A 267 3.73 10.93 19.39
CA SER A 267 2.49 10.20 19.12
C SER A 267 1.23 10.90 19.63
N GLY A 268 0.24 11.00 18.74
CA GLY A 268 -1.17 11.22 19.10
C GLY A 268 -2.15 10.28 18.38
N TYR A 269 -1.70 9.53 17.37
CA TYR A 269 -2.59 8.79 16.46
C TYR A 269 -2.02 7.46 15.99
N GLN A 270 -2.88 6.46 15.81
CA GLN A 270 -2.52 5.05 15.60
C GLN A 270 -2.59 4.57 14.14
N GLN A 271 -2.80 5.47 13.16
CA GLN A 271 -2.98 5.08 11.75
C GLN A 271 -2.15 5.92 10.77
N THR A 272 -0.94 6.28 11.16
CA THR A 272 -0.02 6.97 10.27
C THR A 272 0.59 5.97 9.29
N ARG A 273 0.27 6.11 7.99
CA ARG A 273 0.84 5.30 6.91
C ARG A 273 1.98 6.04 6.22
N PHE A 274 3.12 5.38 6.06
CA PHE A 274 4.20 5.88 5.22
C PHE A 274 3.94 5.60 3.74
N VAL A 275 4.10 6.62 2.90
CA VAL A 275 3.89 6.57 1.44
C VAL A 275 5.11 7.19 0.73
N PRO A 276 6.00 6.38 0.16
CA PRO A 276 7.17 6.86 -0.58
C PRO A 276 6.94 7.07 -2.09
N PHE A 277 7.69 8.02 -2.66
CA PHE A 277 7.72 8.45 -4.06
C PHE A 277 9.16 8.84 -4.46
N GLY A 278 9.91 7.93 -5.09
CA GLY A 278 11.36 8.13 -5.29
C GLY A 278 12.07 8.47 -3.98
N GLU A 279 12.86 9.54 -3.92
CA GLU A 279 13.50 10.00 -2.67
C GLU A 279 12.57 10.77 -1.70
N PHE A 280 11.28 10.89 -2.00
CA PHE A 280 10.32 11.67 -1.23
C PHE A 280 9.34 10.76 -0.48
N GLY A 281 9.41 10.75 0.84
CA GLY A 281 8.50 9.97 1.69
C GLY A 281 7.46 10.85 2.39
N THR A 282 6.21 10.43 2.49
CA THR A 282 5.15 11.20 3.18
C THR A 282 4.35 10.35 4.14
N TRP A 283 3.71 11.00 5.11
CA TRP A 283 2.75 10.38 6.01
C TRP A 283 1.82 11.44 6.60
N HIS A 284 0.72 11.00 7.20
CA HIS A 284 -0.22 11.90 7.87
C HIS A 284 0.17 12.14 9.32
N ASP A 285 0.09 13.39 9.76
CA ASP A 285 0.21 13.79 11.15
C ASP A 285 -1.09 14.48 11.60
N GLY A 286 -1.56 14.18 12.81
CA GLY A 286 -2.84 14.67 13.35
C GLY A 286 -3.77 13.54 13.81
N ASP A 287 -5.08 13.77 13.79
CA ASP A 287 -6.13 12.83 14.24
C ASP A 287 -7.06 12.38 13.10
N GLU A 288 -8.10 11.58 13.40
CA GLU A 288 -9.05 11.04 12.39
C GLU A 288 -9.83 12.13 11.63
N PHE A 289 -9.82 13.35 12.17
CA PHE A 289 -10.58 14.51 11.71
C PHE A 289 -9.67 15.71 11.37
N HIS A 290 -8.36 15.61 11.59
CA HIS A 290 -7.36 16.63 11.35
C HIS A 290 -6.14 15.95 10.76
N ALA A 291 -5.90 16.12 9.48
CA ALA A 291 -4.69 15.60 8.85
C ALA A 291 -3.83 16.77 8.35
N ASN A 292 -2.56 16.76 8.71
CA ASN A 292 -1.49 17.43 8.00
C ASN A 292 -0.69 16.38 7.23
N VAL A 293 0.05 16.81 6.21
CA VAL A 293 1.01 15.95 5.52
C VAL A 293 2.41 16.31 5.97
N MET A 294 3.08 15.34 6.59
CA MET A 294 4.51 15.37 6.86
C MET A 294 5.25 14.74 5.69
N ALA A 295 6.49 15.15 5.51
CA ALA A 295 7.37 14.56 4.53
C ALA A 295 8.77 14.33 5.07
N TRP A 296 9.52 13.52 4.34
CA TRP A 296 10.92 13.26 4.55
C TRP A 296 11.65 13.21 3.21
N THR A 297 12.84 13.79 3.18
CA THR A 297 13.85 13.53 2.14
C THR A 297 15.19 13.27 2.80
N PRO A 298 16.12 12.57 2.14
CA PRO A 298 17.44 12.31 2.70
C PRO A 298 18.22 13.59 3.05
N GLU A 299 18.01 14.67 2.30
CA GLU A 299 18.73 15.95 2.48
C GLU A 299 18.16 16.79 3.62
N ARG A 300 16.85 16.68 3.90
CA ARG A 300 16.13 17.55 4.84
C ARG A 300 15.74 16.86 6.14
N GLY A 301 15.69 15.52 6.16
CA GLY A 301 15.06 14.78 7.26
C GLY A 301 13.54 14.94 7.24
N ALA A 302 12.87 14.73 8.38
CA ALA A 302 11.42 14.89 8.51
C ALA A 302 11.02 16.38 8.67
N TYR A 303 9.97 16.82 7.99
CA TYR A 303 9.47 18.20 8.03
C TYR A 303 7.97 18.29 7.70
N PRO A 304 7.26 19.33 8.19
CA PRO A 304 5.89 19.61 7.76
C PRO A 304 5.87 20.02 6.29
N PHE A 305 5.05 19.35 5.48
CA PHE A 305 4.95 19.61 4.04
C PHE A 305 3.68 20.37 3.67
N ILE A 306 2.50 19.78 3.90
CA ILE A 306 1.22 20.49 3.79
C ILE A 306 0.66 20.58 5.21
N HIS A 307 0.82 21.75 5.83
CA HIS A 307 0.59 21.91 7.25
C HIS A 307 -0.10 23.25 7.58
N PHE A 308 -1.11 23.19 8.44
CA PHE A 308 -1.94 24.35 8.81
C PHE A 308 -1.67 24.89 10.22
N GLY A 309 -0.57 24.46 10.85
CA GLY A 309 -0.25 24.89 12.21
C GLY A 309 -1.24 24.33 13.21
N ASN A 310 -1.76 25.21 14.07
CA ASN A 310 -2.84 24.88 15.02
C ASN A 310 -4.23 25.22 14.45
N ASP A 311 -4.34 25.51 13.14
CA ASP A 311 -5.62 25.80 12.53
C ASP A 311 -6.36 24.50 12.21
N GLU A 312 -7.18 24.06 13.17
CA GLU A 312 -8.05 22.91 13.04
C GLU A 312 -9.18 23.10 12.02
N THR A 313 -9.36 24.31 11.46
CA THR A 313 -10.38 24.52 10.42
C THR A 313 -9.93 24.03 9.04
N HIS A 314 -8.67 23.61 8.89
CA HIS A 314 -8.11 23.09 7.65
C HIS A 314 -7.53 21.68 7.83
N GLY A 315 -7.37 20.95 6.73
CA GLY A 315 -6.71 19.65 6.70
C GLY A 315 -6.25 19.27 5.30
N ALA A 316 -5.29 18.35 5.21
CA ALA A 316 -4.78 17.78 3.97
C ALA A 316 -4.50 16.29 4.14
N GLU A 317 -4.95 15.50 3.17
CA GLU A 317 -4.87 14.04 3.22
C GLU A 317 -4.78 13.43 1.81
N ALA A 318 -4.53 12.12 1.75
CA ALA A 318 -4.50 11.34 0.53
C ALA A 318 -3.47 11.81 -0.51
N LEU A 319 -2.37 12.43 -0.09
CA LEU A 319 -1.34 12.93 -1.02
C LEU A 319 -0.79 11.79 -1.89
N GLY A 320 -0.82 11.98 -3.21
CA GLY A 320 -0.20 11.11 -4.20
C GLY A 320 0.53 11.91 -5.27
N THR A 321 1.49 11.26 -5.95
CA THR A 321 2.27 11.87 -7.04
C THR A 321 2.85 10.83 -7.99
N ASP A 322 3.16 11.28 -9.21
CA ASP A 322 3.96 10.59 -10.24
C ASP A 322 5.34 11.24 -10.45
N GLY A 323 5.74 12.16 -9.57
CA GLY A 323 6.98 12.96 -9.70
C GLY A 323 6.86 14.17 -10.63
N THR A 324 5.72 14.36 -11.31
CA THR A 324 5.41 15.56 -12.10
C THR A 324 4.32 16.39 -11.44
N ASP A 325 3.26 15.75 -10.97
CA ASP A 325 2.12 16.39 -10.31
C ASP A 325 1.95 15.83 -8.89
N LEU A 326 1.68 16.71 -7.93
CA LEU A 326 1.16 16.37 -6.60
C LEU A 326 -0.36 16.50 -6.64
N VAL A 327 -1.08 15.57 -6.03
CA VAL A 327 -2.54 15.64 -5.86
C VAL A 327 -2.94 15.20 -4.46
N TRP A 328 -3.80 15.97 -3.79
CA TRP A 328 -4.29 15.67 -2.44
C TRP A 328 -5.73 16.17 -2.25
N ILE A 329 -6.36 15.75 -1.15
CA ILE A 329 -7.62 16.31 -0.67
C ILE A 329 -7.28 17.41 0.33
N GLN A 330 -7.76 18.63 0.09
CA GLN A 330 -7.73 19.73 1.04
C GLN A 330 -9.13 19.93 1.63
N SER A 331 -9.20 20.01 2.95
CA SER A 331 -10.43 20.12 3.72
C SER A 331 -10.49 21.47 4.44
N GLU A 332 -11.66 22.11 4.47
CA GLU A 332 -11.88 23.46 5.03
C GLU A 332 -13.18 23.56 5.84
N GLY A 333 -13.18 24.40 6.86
CA GLY A 333 -14.35 24.69 7.70
C GLY A 333 -14.77 23.51 8.57
N ARG A 334 -13.88 23.01 9.43
CA ARG A 334 -14.17 21.92 10.38
C ARG A 334 -15.46 22.21 11.19
N LEU A 335 -16.35 21.22 11.20
CA LEU A 335 -17.65 21.22 11.84
C LEU A 335 -17.55 20.64 13.27
N PRO A 336 -18.56 20.89 14.13
CA PRO A 336 -18.55 20.38 15.51
C PRO A 336 -18.52 18.85 15.65
N ASP A 337 -18.82 18.10 14.60
CA ASP A 337 -18.75 16.64 14.56
C ASP A 337 -17.39 16.10 14.07
N GLY A 338 -16.41 16.98 13.84
CA GLY A 338 -15.08 16.65 13.34
C GLY A 338 -14.96 16.60 11.83
N THR A 339 -16.06 16.53 11.08
CA THR A 339 -16.03 16.56 9.61
C THR A 339 -15.75 17.96 9.07
N TYR A 340 -15.50 18.10 7.78
CA TYR A 340 -15.25 19.41 7.14
C TYR A 340 -16.43 19.85 6.26
N ALA A 341 -16.72 21.16 6.28
CA ALA A 341 -17.80 21.75 5.49
C ALA A 341 -17.51 21.70 3.98
N GLU A 342 -16.26 21.89 3.60
CA GLU A 342 -15.79 21.82 2.22
C GLU A 342 -14.58 20.91 2.12
N ARG A 343 -14.55 20.12 1.03
CA ARG A 343 -13.41 19.28 0.68
C ARG A 343 -13.18 19.41 -0.81
N SER A 344 -11.94 19.66 -1.19
CA SER A 344 -11.53 19.91 -2.55
C SER A 344 -10.36 19.01 -2.92
N ILE A 345 -10.33 18.56 -4.17
CA ILE A 345 -9.18 17.89 -4.76
C ILE A 345 -8.30 18.98 -5.33
N VAL A 346 -7.04 19.00 -4.93
CA VAL A 346 -6.08 20.07 -5.22
C VAL A 346 -4.84 19.46 -5.85
N THR A 347 -4.21 20.19 -6.77
CA THR A 347 -2.96 19.80 -7.41
C THR A 347 -1.90 20.89 -7.28
N SER A 348 -0.63 20.50 -7.40
CA SER A 348 0.53 21.38 -7.57
C SER A 348 1.53 20.69 -8.48
N PRO A 349 2.36 21.40 -9.26
CA PRO A 349 3.59 20.82 -9.79
C PRO A 349 4.40 20.15 -8.68
N PHE A 350 5.09 19.07 -9.01
CA PHE A 350 5.90 18.33 -8.06
C PHE A 350 7.00 19.20 -7.46
N THR A 351 7.10 19.15 -6.14
CA THR A 351 8.11 19.80 -5.34
C THR A 351 8.24 19.06 -4.02
N THR A 352 9.44 19.03 -3.44
CA THR A 352 9.65 18.62 -2.05
C THR A 352 9.79 19.83 -1.12
N ASP A 353 9.81 21.05 -1.68
CA ASP A 353 9.86 22.31 -0.95
C ASP A 353 8.44 22.84 -0.66
N PRO A 354 8.00 22.90 0.61
CA PRO A 354 6.65 23.33 0.94
C PRO A 354 6.37 24.78 0.54
N ASP A 355 7.38 25.65 0.55
CA ASP A 355 7.24 27.05 0.14
C ASP A 355 7.08 27.21 -1.39
N ALA A 356 7.36 26.16 -2.16
CA ALA A 356 7.22 26.14 -3.62
C ALA A 356 5.93 25.44 -4.08
N LEU A 357 5.06 25.02 -3.16
CA LEU A 357 3.74 24.51 -3.52
C LEU A 357 2.95 25.61 -4.24
N GLU A 358 2.32 25.24 -5.35
CA GLU A 358 1.42 26.10 -6.13
C GLU A 358 0.03 25.47 -6.20
N PRO A 359 -0.73 25.42 -5.08
CA PRO A 359 -2.00 24.70 -5.03
C PRO A 359 -3.02 25.30 -6.00
N ARG A 360 -3.59 24.45 -6.85
CA ARG A 360 -4.72 24.75 -7.72
C ARG A 360 -5.83 23.76 -7.47
N ARG A 361 -7.01 24.27 -7.16
CA ARG A 361 -8.22 23.45 -7.02
C ARG A 361 -8.59 22.82 -8.36
N LEU A 362 -8.78 21.50 -8.37
CA LEU A 362 -9.29 20.74 -9.52
C LEU A 362 -10.82 20.65 -9.47
N ARG A 363 -11.36 20.22 -8.32
CA ARG A 363 -12.80 20.08 -8.10
C ARG A 363 -13.17 19.83 -6.65
N SER A 364 -14.46 19.82 -6.33
CA SER A 364 -14.99 19.34 -5.05
C SER A 364 -14.73 17.84 -4.90
N TYR A 365 -14.33 17.42 -3.70
CA TYR A 365 -14.25 16.00 -3.33
C TYR A 365 -15.67 15.48 -3.01
N PRO A 366 -16.13 14.39 -3.65
CA PRO A 366 -17.55 14.02 -3.65
C PRO A 366 -18.02 13.29 -2.38
N SER A 367 -17.17 13.11 -1.37
CA SER A 367 -17.50 12.35 -0.17
C SER A 367 -17.15 13.07 1.13
N SER A 368 -17.82 12.70 2.21
CA SER A 368 -17.50 13.13 3.57
C SER A 368 -16.50 12.23 4.28
N TYR A 369 -16.14 11.07 3.72
CA TYR A 369 -15.19 10.13 4.35
C TYR A 369 -13.74 10.57 4.17
N ALA A 370 -12.94 10.47 5.24
CA ALA A 370 -11.50 10.76 5.21
C ALA A 370 -10.78 9.98 4.10
N GLY A 371 -9.80 10.63 3.49
CA GLY A 371 -8.93 10.08 2.47
C GLY A 371 -7.79 9.28 3.12
N ILE A 372 -8.00 7.98 3.32
CA ILE A 372 -7.03 7.10 3.99
C ILE A 372 -5.94 6.54 3.06
N LEU A 373 -6.15 6.54 1.75
CA LEU A 373 -5.18 6.07 0.77
C LEU A 373 -4.59 7.26 0.01
N PRO A 374 -3.38 7.16 -0.56
CA PRO A 374 -2.88 8.18 -1.46
C PRO A 374 -3.62 8.15 -2.81
N PHE A 375 -3.70 9.29 -3.50
CA PHE A 375 -4.09 9.31 -4.92
C PHE A 375 -3.14 8.45 -5.77
N THR A 376 -3.70 7.74 -6.74
CA THR A 376 -2.93 7.20 -7.87
C THR A 376 -2.83 8.28 -8.92
N VAL A 377 -1.61 8.68 -9.27
CA VAL A 377 -1.31 9.78 -10.20
C VAL A 377 -0.44 9.22 -11.31
N GLY A 378 -0.68 9.65 -12.54
CA GLY A 378 0.11 9.25 -13.70
C GLY A 378 -0.41 9.89 -14.99
N CYS A 379 0.53 10.27 -15.86
CA CYS A 379 0.29 10.86 -17.18
C CYS A 379 -0.79 11.98 -17.21
N GLY A 380 -0.74 12.91 -16.24
CA GLY A 380 -1.67 14.04 -16.18
C GLY A 380 -3.08 13.68 -15.69
N TYR A 381 -3.24 12.50 -15.08
CA TYR A 381 -4.47 12.07 -14.43
C TYR A 381 -4.24 11.73 -12.95
N ALA A 382 -5.32 11.82 -12.17
CA ALA A 382 -5.37 11.33 -10.81
C ALA A 382 -6.62 10.50 -10.57
N SER A 383 -6.50 9.38 -9.86
CA SER A 383 -7.59 8.49 -9.52
C SER A 383 -7.64 8.16 -8.03
N TYR A 384 -8.86 8.01 -7.52
CA TYR A 384 -9.12 7.72 -6.13
C TYR A 384 -10.41 6.94 -5.92
N SER A 385 -10.41 6.01 -4.96
CA SER A 385 -11.64 5.37 -4.48
C SER A 385 -12.10 6.06 -3.21
N TYR A 386 -13.24 6.77 -3.30
CA TYR A 386 -13.72 7.61 -2.20
C TYR A 386 -14.84 6.96 -1.37
N GLU A 387 -15.54 5.98 -1.94
CA GLU A 387 -16.59 5.18 -1.32
C GLU A 387 -16.56 3.76 -1.93
N PRO A 388 -17.12 2.73 -1.26
CA PRO A 388 -17.21 1.39 -1.85
C PRO A 388 -17.88 1.40 -3.23
N GLY A 389 -17.17 0.88 -4.23
CA GLY A 389 -17.63 0.87 -5.63
C GLY A 389 -17.54 2.22 -6.35
N LYS A 390 -16.98 3.26 -5.72
CA LYS A 390 -16.90 4.60 -6.30
C LYS A 390 -15.46 4.96 -6.57
N VAL A 391 -15.12 5.00 -7.87
CA VAL A 391 -13.79 5.33 -8.36
C VAL A 391 -13.88 6.55 -9.24
N LEU A 392 -13.12 7.57 -8.85
CA LEU A 392 -13.00 8.82 -9.55
C LEU A 392 -11.72 8.80 -10.41
N LEU A 393 -11.79 9.30 -11.64
CA LEU A 393 -10.64 9.65 -12.47
C LEU A 393 -10.76 11.13 -12.86
N ILE A 394 -9.68 11.88 -12.72
CA ILE A 394 -9.64 13.33 -12.94
C ILE A 394 -8.49 13.63 -13.88
N ARG A 395 -8.73 14.45 -14.89
CA ARG A 395 -7.67 15.07 -15.70
C ARG A 395 -7.12 16.28 -14.94
N ILE A 396 -5.82 16.27 -14.68
CA ILE A 396 -5.17 17.28 -13.85
C ILE A 396 -5.19 18.65 -14.55
N GLU A 397 -5.02 18.71 -15.87
CA GLU A 397 -4.95 19.98 -16.61
C GLU A 397 -6.13 20.92 -16.32
N ASP A 398 -7.36 20.40 -16.33
CA ASP A 398 -8.58 21.21 -16.28
C ASP A 398 -9.61 20.77 -15.24
N GLY A 399 -9.37 19.69 -14.49
CA GLY A 399 -10.30 19.18 -13.47
C GLY A 399 -11.51 18.43 -14.04
N ALA A 400 -11.54 18.18 -15.36
CA ALA A 400 -12.55 17.34 -15.98
C ALA A 400 -12.44 15.90 -15.44
N TRP A 401 -13.56 15.19 -15.29
CA TRP A 401 -13.57 13.94 -14.55
C TRP A 401 -14.58 12.90 -15.04
N TRP A 402 -14.30 11.65 -14.69
CA TRP A 402 -15.17 10.49 -14.89
C TRP A 402 -15.35 9.76 -13.57
N GLU A 403 -16.53 9.19 -13.35
CA GLU A 403 -16.75 8.20 -12.30
C GLU A 403 -17.00 6.86 -12.98
N LEU A 404 -16.25 5.84 -12.59
CA LEU A 404 -16.41 4.52 -13.20
C LEU A 404 -17.76 3.93 -12.83
N PRO A 405 -18.45 3.28 -13.77
CA PRO A 405 -19.72 2.64 -13.48
C PRO A 405 -19.47 1.41 -12.61
N SER A 406 -20.04 1.39 -11.41
CA SER A 406 -20.07 0.19 -10.58
C SER A 406 -21.51 -0.14 -10.22
N SER A 407 -21.86 -1.43 -10.28
CA SER A 407 -23.18 -1.92 -9.89
C SER A 407 -23.06 -2.92 -8.75
N GLY A 408 -23.96 -2.85 -7.77
CA GLY A 408 -24.04 -3.80 -6.64
C GLY A 408 -22.91 -3.76 -5.59
N CYS A 409 -22.21 -2.62 -5.49
CA CYS A 409 -21.12 -2.42 -4.51
C CYS A 409 -21.58 -1.76 -3.19
N THR A 410 -22.87 -1.49 -3.07
CA THR A 410 -23.43 -0.87 -1.86
C THR A 410 -23.72 -1.96 -0.84
N GLY A 411 -23.02 -1.92 0.30
CA GLY A 411 -23.34 -2.75 1.46
C GLY A 411 -24.78 -2.53 1.97
N PRO A 412 -25.32 -3.43 2.82
CA PRO A 412 -24.61 -4.51 3.52
C PRO A 412 -24.44 -5.79 2.70
N ASP A 413 -25.22 -5.95 1.64
CA ASP A 413 -25.20 -7.14 0.80
C ASP A 413 -24.36 -6.81 -0.42
N PHE A 414 -23.05 -7.09 -0.37
CA PHE A 414 -22.24 -7.20 -1.60
C PHE A 414 -22.89 -8.29 -2.43
N THR A 415 -23.78 -7.94 -3.36
CA THR A 415 -24.66 -8.86 -4.08
C THR A 415 -23.92 -9.78 -5.04
N GLY A 416 -22.58 -9.64 -5.11
CA GLY A 416 -21.71 -10.37 -6.01
C GLY A 416 -21.61 -9.75 -7.39
N ASP A 417 -22.08 -8.52 -7.57
CA ASP A 417 -21.94 -7.78 -8.82
C ASP A 417 -20.52 -7.23 -9.00
N TYR A 418 -20.22 -6.72 -10.19
CA TYR A 418 -18.91 -6.23 -10.57
C TYR A 418 -18.63 -4.84 -9.98
N CYS A 419 -17.55 -4.71 -9.21
CA CYS A 419 -17.19 -3.49 -8.52
C CYS A 419 -15.80 -3.01 -8.90
N PHE A 420 -15.69 -1.74 -9.30
CA PHE A 420 -14.41 -1.04 -9.34
C PHE A 420 -14.11 -0.42 -7.97
N GLU A 421 -12.88 -0.56 -7.50
CA GLU A 421 -12.44 -0.06 -6.21
C GLU A 421 -11.06 0.63 -6.34
N SER A 422 -10.05 0.14 -5.63
CA SER A 422 -8.77 0.84 -5.47
C SER A 422 -7.99 0.96 -6.80
N PRO A 423 -7.66 2.19 -7.25
CA PRO A 423 -6.76 2.38 -8.38
C PRO A 423 -5.33 2.00 -8.01
N TYR A 424 -4.66 1.28 -8.90
CA TYR A 424 -3.30 0.79 -8.72
C TYR A 424 -2.29 1.64 -9.48
N ALA A 425 -2.49 1.81 -10.78
CA ALA A 425 -1.61 2.57 -11.67
C ALA A 425 -2.43 3.32 -12.73
N ILE A 426 -1.87 4.39 -13.29
CA ILE A 426 -2.44 5.13 -14.41
C ILE A 426 -1.33 5.34 -15.42
N THR A 427 -1.58 4.95 -16.66
CA THR A 427 -0.77 5.35 -17.82
C THR A 427 -1.51 6.42 -18.61
N CYS A 428 -0.94 6.88 -19.72
CA CYS A 428 -1.62 7.83 -20.62
C CYS A 428 -2.92 7.28 -21.22
N ASP A 429 -3.02 5.96 -21.36
CA ASP A 429 -4.13 5.32 -22.09
C ASP A 429 -5.02 4.46 -21.18
N GLU A 430 -4.51 3.96 -20.06
CA GLU A 430 -5.20 2.97 -19.23
C GLU A 430 -5.15 3.30 -17.74
N LEU A 431 -6.26 3.03 -17.04
CA LEU A 431 -6.35 2.98 -15.59
C LEU A 431 -6.36 1.52 -15.14
N PHE A 432 -5.40 1.11 -14.31
CA PHE A 432 -5.34 -0.19 -13.66
C PHE A 432 -5.90 -0.09 -12.25
N LEU A 433 -6.79 -1.00 -11.88
CA LEU A 433 -7.50 -0.92 -10.61
C LEU A 433 -8.06 -2.27 -10.17
N LYS A 434 -8.48 -2.34 -8.92
CA LYS A 434 -9.30 -3.44 -8.41
C LYS A 434 -10.66 -3.42 -9.09
N GLY A 435 -11.07 -4.55 -9.67
CA GLY A 435 -12.29 -4.67 -10.46
C GLY A 435 -12.86 -6.09 -10.45
N GLY A 436 -14.16 -6.23 -10.16
CA GLY A 436 -14.92 -7.47 -10.38
C GLY A 436 -15.11 -8.40 -9.18
N PHE A 437 -15.69 -9.58 -9.45
CA PHE A 437 -16.03 -10.57 -8.42
C PHE A 437 -14.74 -11.17 -7.82
N VAL A 438 -14.67 -11.21 -6.48
CA VAL A 438 -13.52 -11.72 -5.70
C VAL A 438 -12.19 -10.96 -5.96
N MET A 439 -12.26 -9.62 -6.03
CA MET A 439 -11.07 -8.75 -5.97
C MET A 439 -10.10 -8.92 -7.14
N ASN A 440 -10.62 -9.11 -8.36
CA ASN A 440 -9.81 -9.20 -9.58
C ASN A 440 -9.13 -7.85 -9.92
N ILE A 441 -8.14 -7.88 -10.83
CA ILE A 441 -7.50 -6.69 -11.39
C ILE A 441 -8.16 -6.40 -12.74
N ALA A 442 -8.57 -5.16 -12.92
CA ALA A 442 -9.09 -4.63 -14.17
C ALA A 442 -8.14 -3.57 -14.73
N ARG A 443 -8.25 -3.37 -16.04
CA ARG A 443 -7.74 -2.19 -16.73
C ARG A 443 -8.80 -1.60 -17.62
N VAL A 444 -8.88 -0.28 -17.62
CA VAL A 444 -9.88 0.50 -18.34
C VAL A 444 -9.17 1.49 -19.25
N GLU A 445 -9.43 1.40 -20.55
CA GLU A 445 -9.00 2.39 -21.53
C GLU A 445 -9.68 3.73 -21.21
N ILE A 446 -8.90 4.76 -20.91
CA ILE A 446 -9.42 6.08 -20.53
C ILE A 446 -10.31 6.67 -21.63
N SER A 447 -9.93 6.48 -22.89
CA SER A 447 -10.72 6.93 -24.04
C SER A 447 -12.12 6.27 -24.15
N SER A 448 -12.31 5.10 -23.54
CA SER A 448 -13.59 4.37 -23.54
C SER A 448 -14.61 4.93 -22.54
N LEU A 449 -14.16 5.77 -21.61
CA LEU A 449 -15.02 6.41 -20.60
C LEU A 449 -15.94 7.48 -21.20
N GLY A 450 -15.71 7.88 -22.45
CA GLY A 450 -16.49 8.90 -23.16
C GLY A 450 -16.11 10.32 -22.75
N GLU A 451 -17.02 11.27 -23.01
CA GLU A 451 -16.81 12.68 -22.65
C GLU A 451 -16.80 12.85 -21.12
N PRO A 452 -15.81 13.56 -20.55
CA PRO A 452 -15.77 13.81 -19.12
C PRO A 452 -16.90 14.74 -18.69
N ASN A 453 -17.24 14.67 -17.41
CA ASN A 453 -17.99 15.73 -16.75
C ASN A 453 -17.12 17.00 -16.66
N PRO A 454 -17.74 18.19 -16.78
CA PRO A 454 -17.00 19.44 -16.63
C PRO A 454 -16.46 19.61 -15.19
N PRO A 455 -15.39 20.40 -15.01
CA PRO A 455 -15.01 20.89 -13.69
C PRO A 455 -16.16 21.72 -13.08
N ASP A 456 -16.16 21.84 -11.76
CA ASP A 456 -17.23 22.50 -10.99
C ASP A 456 -17.07 24.01 -10.80
#